data_AF-A0A1E1W7X0-F1
#
_entry.id   AF-A0A1E1W7X0-F1
#
_cell.length_a   1.000
_cell.length_b   1.000
_cell.length_c   1.000
_cell.angle_alpha   90.00
_cell.angle_beta   90.00
_cell.angle_gamma   90.00
#
_symmetry.space_group_name_H-M   'P 1'
#
loop_
_entity.id
_entity.type
_entity.pdbx_description
1 polymer ?
#
loop_
_entity_poly.entity_id
_entity_poly.type
_entity_poly.pdbx_seq_one_letter_code
_entity_poly.pdbx_strand_id
1 'polypeptide(L)'
;GSATGPVQRTAAAATRKPAAPVAKVPARPQTIGKANSTVRSPPVNLQRLNQSAKGDTKLIDELNHQINELKATVDGLEKERDFYFGKLRDIEVICQEMEEQQNAPIIQKILDILYATERD
;
A
#
# COMPACT_ATOMS: atom_id res chain seq x y z
N GLY A 1 46.00 15.08 17.54
CA GLY A 1 46.18 16.09 16.48
C GLY A 1 45.69 15.49 15.19
N SER A 2 45.04 16.18 14.27
CA SER A 2 44.72 17.60 14.08
C SER A 2 43.54 17.60 13.08
N ALA A 3 42.44 18.31 13.31
CA ALA A 3 42.17 19.68 12.78
C ALA A 3 42.36 19.73 11.26
N THR A 4 41.41 20.07 10.37
CA THR A 4 40.54 21.27 10.20
C THR A 4 40.09 21.16 8.72
N GLY A 5 38.97 21.62 8.18
CA GLY A 5 38.00 22.68 8.46
C GLY A 5 37.41 23.11 7.09
N PRO A 6 36.18 23.66 7.02
CA PRO A 6 35.48 23.93 5.75
C PRO A 6 35.75 25.36 5.22
N VAL A 7 35.70 25.55 3.89
CA VAL A 7 35.87 26.87 3.24
C VAL A 7 34.54 27.42 2.72
N GLN A 8 33.96 28.28 3.55
CA GLN A 8 33.56 29.68 3.31
C GLN A 8 32.73 30.14 2.09
N ARG A 9 31.73 30.96 2.46
CA ARG A 9 30.79 31.79 1.70
C ARG A 9 31.42 33.05 1.09
N THR A 10 30.80 33.58 0.03
CA THR A 10 30.65 35.03 -0.30
C THR A 10 29.28 35.20 -1.02
N ALA A 11 28.29 35.97 -0.51
CA ALA A 11 28.03 37.42 -0.67
C ALA A 11 27.92 37.90 -2.13
N ALA A 12 27.06 38.80 -2.61
CA ALA A 12 25.82 39.49 -2.19
C ALA A 12 25.36 40.35 -3.41
N ALA A 13 24.22 41.06 -3.28
CA ALA A 13 23.83 42.31 -3.97
C ALA A 13 22.99 42.27 -5.29
N ALA A 14 21.68 42.45 -5.11
CA ALA A 14 20.88 43.64 -5.46
C ALA A 14 20.95 44.33 -6.85
N THR A 15 19.73 44.58 -7.38
CA THR A 15 19.18 45.79 -8.04
C THR A 15 19.19 46.01 -9.57
N ARG A 16 17.96 46.33 -10.03
CA ARG A 16 17.52 47.40 -10.96
C ARG A 16 17.09 47.05 -12.40
N LYS A 17 15.83 47.43 -12.66
CA LYS A 17 15.12 47.62 -13.94
C LYS A 17 15.66 48.87 -14.67
N PRO A 18 15.54 48.94 -16.02
CA PRO A 18 14.86 50.12 -16.60
C PRO A 18 13.97 49.80 -17.81
N ALA A 19 13.18 50.80 -18.22
CA ALA A 19 12.10 50.76 -19.19
C ALA A 19 12.47 51.39 -20.56
N ALA A 20 11.80 50.89 -21.62
CA ALA A 20 11.37 51.47 -22.92
C ALA A 20 12.31 52.34 -23.79
N PRO A 21 12.11 52.30 -25.12
CA PRO A 21 11.40 53.44 -25.75
C PRO A 21 10.35 53.06 -26.80
N VAL A 22 9.53 54.06 -27.13
CA VAL A 22 8.26 54.05 -27.87
C VAL A 22 8.49 54.37 -29.35
N ALA A 23 7.78 53.72 -30.28
CA ALA A 23 7.60 54.19 -31.66
C ALA A 23 6.12 54.11 -32.07
N LYS A 24 5.67 55.13 -32.81
CA LYS A 24 4.26 55.52 -33.07
C LYS A 24 3.88 55.28 -34.54
N VAL A 25 2.56 55.23 -34.79
CA VAL A 25 1.81 55.49 -36.07
C VAL A 25 1.40 54.24 -36.88
N PRO A 26 0.21 54.17 -37.55
CA PRO A 26 -1.14 54.69 -37.25
C PRO A 26 -2.23 53.58 -37.22
N ALA A 27 -3.41 53.92 -36.70
CA ALA A 27 -4.59 53.05 -36.65
C ALA A 27 -5.29 52.92 -38.01
N ARG A 28 -5.65 51.67 -38.39
CA ARG A 28 -6.59 51.34 -39.48
C ARG A 28 -7.80 50.63 -38.86
N PRO A 29 -9.05 51.08 -39.09
CA PRO A 29 -10.22 50.35 -38.60
C PRO A 29 -10.45 49.13 -39.49
N GLN A 30 -10.32 47.93 -38.92
CA GLN A 30 -10.82 46.69 -39.48
C GLN A 30 -11.89 46.17 -38.51
N THR A 31 -13.12 46.16 -38.98
CA THR A 31 -14.30 45.63 -38.28
C THR A 31 -14.13 44.13 -38.07
N ILE A 32 -13.72 43.73 -36.87
CA ILE A 32 -13.71 42.31 -36.49
C ILE A 32 -15.10 41.99 -35.96
N GLY A 33 -15.92 41.37 -36.81
CA GLY A 33 -17.15 40.72 -36.38
C GLY A 33 -16.83 39.70 -35.28
N LYS A 34 -17.65 39.70 -34.22
CA LYS A 34 -17.62 38.68 -33.17
C LYS A 34 -17.86 37.31 -33.81
N ALA A 35 -16.79 36.58 -34.09
CA ALA A 35 -16.88 35.16 -34.41
C ALA A 35 -17.29 34.43 -33.13
N ASN A 36 -18.59 34.20 -32.98
CA ASN A 36 -19.13 33.34 -31.93
C ASN A 36 -18.75 31.89 -32.30
N SER A 37 -17.56 31.45 -31.87
CA SER A 37 -17.13 30.07 -32.00
C SER A 37 -17.94 29.21 -31.03
N THR A 38 -19.11 28.77 -31.46
CA THR A 38 -19.87 27.72 -30.77
C THR A 38 -19.22 26.38 -31.08
N VAL A 39 -18.10 26.08 -30.41
CA VAL A 39 -17.63 24.70 -30.28
C VAL A 39 -18.65 23.96 -29.42
N ARG A 40 -19.63 23.35 -30.09
CA ARG A 40 -20.69 22.59 -29.45
C ARG A 40 -20.12 21.19 -29.14
N SER A 41 -19.52 21.05 -27.96
CA SER A 41 -19.16 19.74 -27.42
C SER A 41 -20.40 18.85 -27.37
N PRO A 42 -20.33 17.56 -27.75
CA PRO A 42 -21.46 16.66 -27.60
C PRO A 42 -21.86 16.59 -26.11
N PRO A 43 -23.17 16.51 -25.80
CA PRO A 43 -23.62 16.43 -24.41
C PRO A 43 -23.11 15.14 -23.77
N VAL A 44 -22.31 15.28 -22.70
CA VAL A 44 -21.86 14.16 -21.89
C VAL A 44 -23.07 13.58 -21.17
N ASN A 45 -23.39 12.30 -21.42
CA ASN A 45 -24.51 11.64 -20.80
C ASN A 45 -24.18 11.29 -19.33
N LEU A 46 -24.43 12.24 -18.43
CA LEU A 46 -24.19 12.12 -16.99
C LEU A 46 -24.90 10.91 -16.35
N GLN A 47 -26.03 10.46 -16.91
CA GLN A 47 -26.75 9.28 -16.40
C GLN A 47 -25.98 7.98 -16.65
N ARG A 48 -25.23 7.85 -17.76
CA ARG A 48 -24.41 6.67 -18.03
C ARG A 48 -23.16 6.61 -17.15
N LEU A 49 -22.49 7.74 -16.95
CA LEU A 49 -21.31 7.80 -16.07
C LEU A 49 -21.68 7.47 -14.61
N ASN A 50 -22.84 7.93 -14.15
CA ASN A 50 -23.34 7.67 -12.80
C ASN A 50 -23.84 6.22 -12.61
N GLN A 51 -24.11 5.49 -13.69
CA GLN A 51 -24.54 4.08 -13.64
C GLN A 51 -23.33 3.13 -13.66
N SER A 52 -22.27 3.46 -14.40
CA SER A 52 -20.98 2.74 -14.35
C SER A 52 -20.30 2.88 -12.98
N ALA A 53 -20.21 4.09 -12.42
CA ALA A 53 -19.59 4.30 -11.11
C ALA A 53 -20.30 3.53 -9.97
N LYS A 54 -21.63 3.36 -10.07
CA LYS A 54 -22.42 2.56 -9.11
C LYS A 54 -22.19 1.05 -9.26
N GLY A 55 -21.90 0.56 -10.45
CA GLY A 55 -21.53 -0.84 -10.68
C GLY A 55 -20.16 -1.15 -10.06
N ASP A 56 -19.19 -0.26 -10.30
CA ASP A 56 -17.84 -0.40 -9.75
C ASP A 56 -17.83 -0.34 -8.22
N THR A 57 -18.66 0.54 -7.62
CA THR A 57 -18.80 0.63 -6.15
C THR A 57 -19.34 -0.66 -5.55
N LYS A 58 -20.35 -1.28 -6.17
CA LYS A 58 -20.91 -2.56 -5.70
C LYS A 58 -19.89 -3.70 -5.78
N LEU A 59 -19.13 -3.76 -6.87
CA LEU A 59 -18.08 -4.76 -7.02
C LEU A 59 -16.98 -4.57 -5.97
N ILE A 60 -16.60 -3.32 -5.67
CA ILE A 60 -15.64 -3.01 -4.61
C ILE A 60 -16.17 -3.48 -3.24
N ASP A 61 -17.44 -3.26 -2.94
CA ASP A 61 -18.07 -3.68 -1.69
C ASP A 61 -18.10 -5.22 -1.56
N GLU A 62 -18.45 -5.93 -2.64
CA GLU A 62 -18.45 -7.39 -2.69
C GLU A 62 -17.05 -7.98 -2.50
N LEU A 63 -16.03 -7.42 -3.17
CA LEU A 63 -14.64 -7.83 -3.01
C LEU A 63 -14.14 -7.57 -1.58
N ASN A 64 -14.49 -6.43 -1.00
CA ASN A 64 -14.15 -6.13 0.40
C ASN A 64 -14.81 -7.11 1.37
N HIS A 65 -16.05 -7.52 1.09
CA HIS A 65 -16.73 -8.55 1.89
C HIS A 65 -15.98 -9.88 1.84
N GLN A 66 -15.63 -10.37 0.64
CA GLN A 66 -14.85 -11.61 0.48
C GLN A 66 -13.49 -11.53 1.18
N ILE A 67 -12.80 -10.40 1.10
CA ILE A 67 -11.54 -10.18 1.82
C ILE A 67 -11.74 -10.30 3.32
N ASN A 68 -12.82 -9.74 3.87
CA ASN A 68 -13.09 -9.79 5.30
C ASN A 68 -13.47 -11.20 5.77
N GLU A 69 -14.24 -11.94 4.97
CA GLU A 69 -14.55 -13.35 5.25
C GLU A 69 -13.27 -14.20 5.26
N LEU A 70 -12.43 -14.06 4.24
CA LEU A 70 -11.15 -14.78 4.17
C LEU A 70 -10.24 -14.43 5.35
N LYS A 71 -10.16 -13.16 5.75
CA LYS A 71 -9.42 -12.76 6.96
C LYS A 71 -9.95 -13.44 8.20
N ALA A 72 -11.27 -13.45 8.40
CA ALA A 72 -11.88 -14.13 9.54
C ALA A 72 -11.61 -15.64 9.54
N THR A 73 -11.62 -16.28 8.36
CA THR A 73 -11.24 -17.69 8.21
C THR A 73 -9.77 -17.93 8.58
N VAL A 74 -8.85 -17.10 8.07
CA VAL A 74 -7.43 -17.20 8.41
C VAL A 74 -7.20 -17.00 9.91
N ASP A 75 -7.78 -15.96 10.51
CA ASP A 75 -7.69 -15.72 11.96
C ASP A 75 -8.22 -16.91 12.78
N GLY A 76 -9.26 -17.58 12.30
CA GLY A 76 -9.80 -18.81 12.90
C GLY A 76 -8.80 -19.97 12.81
N LEU A 77 -8.27 -20.22 11.62
CA LEU A 77 -7.29 -21.27 11.36
C LEU A 77 -5.97 -21.05 12.13
N GLU A 78 -5.52 -19.81 12.28
CA GLU A 78 -4.34 -19.48 13.08
C GLU A 78 -4.55 -19.80 14.55
N LYS A 79 -5.72 -19.50 15.10
CA LYS A 79 -6.06 -19.87 16.49
C LYS A 79 -6.10 -21.38 16.68
N GLU A 80 -6.67 -22.12 15.73
CA GLU A 80 -6.71 -23.58 15.76
C GLU A 80 -5.29 -24.16 15.65
N ARG A 81 -4.48 -23.67 14.71
CA ARG A 81 -3.07 -24.04 14.56
C ARG A 81 -2.31 -23.83 15.87
N ASP A 82 -2.44 -22.65 16.47
CA ASP A 82 -1.75 -22.31 17.71
C ASP A 82 -2.25 -23.14 18.90
N PHE A 83 -3.55 -23.46 18.94
CA PHE A 83 -4.14 -24.34 19.94
C PHE A 83 -3.57 -25.77 19.86
N TYR A 84 -3.49 -26.34 18.66
CA TYR A 84 -2.91 -27.68 18.47
C TYR A 84 -1.40 -27.68 18.71
N PHE A 85 -0.69 -26.67 18.22
CA PHE A 85 0.75 -26.52 18.45
C PHE A 85 1.09 -26.40 19.93
N GLY A 86 0.35 -25.59 20.69
CA GLY A 86 0.51 -25.46 22.14
C GLY A 86 0.38 -26.80 22.86
N LYS A 87 -0.63 -27.61 22.50
CA LYS A 87 -0.79 -28.96 23.08
C LYS A 87 0.37 -29.89 22.75
N LEU A 88 0.85 -29.89 21.52
CA LEU A 88 1.99 -30.71 21.12
C LEU A 88 3.25 -30.29 21.86
N ARG A 89 3.45 -28.98 22.07
CA ARG A 89 4.55 -28.45 22.87
C ARG A 89 4.47 -28.86 24.34
N ASP A 90 3.28 -28.77 24.95
CA ASP A 90 3.09 -29.23 26.33
C ASP A 90 3.39 -30.73 26.48
N ILE A 91 2.94 -31.56 25.53
CA ILE A 91 3.23 -33.00 25.48
C ILE A 91 4.73 -33.25 25.32
N GLU A 92 5.40 -32.52 24.43
CA GLU A 92 6.85 -32.66 24.21
C GLU A 92 7.65 -32.41 25.49
N VAL A 93 7.33 -31.35 26.24
CA VAL A 93 8.00 -31.02 27.50
C VAL A 93 7.83 -32.17 28.51
N ILE A 94 6.62 -32.69 28.67
CA ILE A 94 6.35 -33.84 29.56
C ILE A 94 7.15 -35.07 29.14
N CYS A 95 7.23 -35.34 27.83
CA CYS A 95 7.97 -36.48 27.31
C CYS A 95 9.48 -36.36 27.57
N GLN A 96 10.07 -35.19 27.33
CA GLN A 96 11.49 -34.94 27.58
C GLN A 96 11.84 -35.07 29.05
N GLU A 97 11.00 -34.54 29.96
CA GLU A 97 11.17 -34.75 31.38
C GLU A 97 11.20 -36.25 31.70
N MET A 98 10.18 -37.00 31.31
CA MET A 98 10.07 -38.43 31.62
C MET A 98 11.20 -39.30 31.04
N GLU A 99 11.69 -39.00 29.84
CA GLU A 99 12.78 -39.73 29.18
C GLU A 99 14.07 -39.70 30.02
N GLU A 100 14.37 -38.57 30.66
CA GLU A 100 15.56 -38.40 31.50
C GLU A 100 15.49 -39.24 32.80
N GLN A 101 14.30 -39.46 33.35
CA GLN A 101 14.16 -40.20 34.62
C GLN A 101 13.89 -41.68 34.45
N GLN A 102 13.25 -42.09 33.35
CA GLN A 102 12.84 -43.47 33.12
C GLN A 102 13.02 -43.77 31.63
N ASN A 103 13.99 -44.63 31.30
CA ASN A 103 14.22 -45.10 29.94
C ASN A 103 12.97 -45.86 29.44
N ALA A 104 12.00 -45.13 28.89
CA ALA A 104 10.64 -45.56 28.65
C ALA A 104 10.36 -45.65 27.14
N PRO A 105 10.35 -46.86 26.56
CA PRO A 105 10.22 -47.05 25.10
C PRO A 105 8.95 -46.44 24.47
N ILE A 106 7.91 -46.18 25.26
CA ILE A 106 6.70 -45.50 24.80
C ILE A 106 6.92 -44.01 24.57
N ILE A 107 7.76 -43.36 25.40
CA ILE A 107 8.09 -41.94 25.29
C ILE A 107 8.85 -41.68 24.00
N GLN A 108 9.81 -42.56 23.66
CA GLN A 108 10.53 -42.48 22.39
C GLN A 108 9.57 -42.50 21.19
N LYS A 109 8.57 -43.39 21.19
CA LYS A 109 7.57 -43.46 20.10
C LYS A 109 6.73 -42.19 19.97
N ILE A 110 6.44 -41.52 21.09
CA ILE A 110 5.69 -40.26 21.08
C ILE A 110 6.58 -39.15 20.51
N LEU A 111 7.84 -39.06 20.94
CA LEU A 111 8.81 -38.10 20.40
C LEU A 111 9.04 -38.30 18.90
N ASP A 112 9.12 -39.55 18.43
CA ASP A 112 9.24 -39.87 17.00
C ASP A 112 8.05 -39.31 16.19
N ILE A 113 6.83 -39.34 16.74
CA ILE A 113 5.64 -38.74 16.12
C ILE A 113 5.75 -37.21 16.13
N LEU A 114 6.16 -36.61 17.26
CA LEU A 114 6.28 -35.15 17.39
C LEU A 114 7.37 -34.57 16.48
N TYR A 115 8.42 -35.34 16.20
CA TYR A 115 9.54 -34.94 15.34
C TYR A 115 9.42 -35.45 13.91
N ALA A 116 8.33 -36.14 13.57
CA ALA A 116 8.03 -36.49 12.21
C ALA A 116 7.95 -35.19 11.38
N THR A 117 8.68 -35.15 10.28
CA THR A 117 8.53 -34.11 9.27
C THR A 117 7.48 -34.57 8.26
N GLU A 118 6.84 -33.65 7.54
CA GLU A 118 6.01 -33.97 6.37
C GLU A 118 6.91 -34.65 5.31
N ARG A 119 7.16 -35.95 5.47
CA ARG A 119 7.71 -36.82 4.43
C ARG A 119 6.55 -37.59 3.84
N ASP A 120 5.92 -36.91 2.89
CA ASP A 120 5.29 -37.34 1.63
C ASP A 120 4.04 -36.50 1.32
#